data_AF-A0A3D8I2V5-F1
#
_entry.id   AF-A0A3D8I2V5-F1
#
_cell.length_a   1.000
_cell.length_b   1.000
_cell.length_c   1.000
_cell.angle_alpha   90.00
_cell.angle_beta   90.00
_cell.angle_gamma   90.00
#
_symmetry.space_group_name_H-M   'P 1'
#
loop_
_entity.id
_entity.type
_entity.pdbx_description
1 polymer ?
#
loop_
_entity_poly.entity_id
_entity_poly.type
_entity_poly.pdbx_seq_one_letter_code
_entity_poly.pdbx_strand_id
1 'polypeptide(L)'
;MGVSEEKKLKSIAFDLDTKALQKHYIKGDWHNAYNDIEAFLNKQSFNHTQGSVYDSTTKFSDYELGDLIDKMCDEFDWFPQSVKSIRGYDQPLMIDYTQQVKDKITLQELSLKNLKIKRKTIK
;
A
#
# COMPACT_ATOMS: atom_id res chain seq x y z
N MET A 1 -26.14 -1.89 -27.31
CA MET A 1 -25.12 -2.82 -26.78
C MET A 1 -24.15 -1.97 -25.97
N GLY A 2 -24.33 -1.92 -24.65
CA GLY A 2 -23.46 -1.15 -23.78
C GLY A 2 -22.09 -1.81 -23.71
N VAL A 3 -21.03 -1.05 -23.94
CA VAL A 3 -19.66 -1.51 -23.68
C VAL A 3 -19.59 -1.77 -22.17
N SER A 4 -19.52 -3.03 -21.75
CA SER A 4 -19.25 -3.34 -20.35
C SER A 4 -17.87 -2.78 -20.01
N GLU A 5 -17.77 -1.88 -19.03
CA GLU A 5 -16.47 -1.41 -18.56
C GLU A 5 -15.58 -2.61 -18.19
N GLU A 6 -14.36 -2.61 -18.72
CA GLU A 6 -13.40 -3.66 -18.41
C GLU A 6 -12.99 -3.56 -16.94
N LYS A 7 -13.25 -4.62 -16.17
CA LYS A 7 -12.81 -4.69 -14.77
C LYS A 7 -11.40 -5.23 -14.66
N LYS A 8 -10.58 -4.57 -13.84
CA LYS A 8 -9.20 -4.96 -13.56
C LYS A 8 -8.95 -4.88 -12.07
N LEU A 9 -7.89 -5.53 -11.61
CA LEU A 9 -7.44 -5.25 -10.25
C LEU A 9 -6.93 -3.80 -10.20
N LYS A 10 -7.27 -3.09 -9.13
CA LYS A 10 -6.95 -1.68 -8.94
C LYS A 10 -6.07 -1.46 -7.71
N SER A 11 -5.30 -0.37 -7.75
CA SER A 11 -4.60 0.18 -6.59
C SER A 11 -5.15 1.55 -6.26
N ILE A 12 -5.23 1.90 -4.99
CA ILE A 12 -5.49 3.24 -4.47
C ILE A 12 -4.24 3.73 -3.76
N ALA A 13 -3.77 4.93 -4.10
CA ALA A 13 -2.73 5.62 -3.34
C ALA A 13 -3.20 7.03 -2.97
N PHE A 14 -2.98 7.44 -1.72
CA PHE A 14 -3.36 8.78 -1.26
C PHE A 14 -2.28 9.42 -0.38
N ASP A 15 -2.37 10.75 -0.25
CA ASP A 15 -1.57 11.55 0.67
C ASP A 15 -2.51 12.46 1.46
N LEU A 16 -2.27 12.57 2.77
CA LEU A 16 -3.05 13.42 3.67
C LEU A 16 -2.21 14.63 4.09
N ASP A 17 -2.80 15.82 4.09
CA ASP A 17 -2.22 16.99 4.72
C ASP A 17 -2.31 16.84 6.24
N THR A 18 -1.17 16.67 6.91
CA THR A 18 -1.13 16.42 8.35
C THR A 18 -1.72 17.57 9.17
N LYS A 19 -1.60 18.83 8.72
CA LYS A 19 -2.15 19.98 9.46
C LYS A 19 -3.67 20.00 9.39
N ALA A 20 -4.22 19.75 8.20
CA ALA A 20 -5.66 19.60 8.03
C ALA A 20 -6.18 18.39 8.81
N LEU A 21 -5.47 17.26 8.74
CA LEU A 21 -5.85 16.04 9.45
C LEU A 21 -5.90 16.24 10.95
N GLN A 22 -4.89 16.89 11.55
CA GLN A 22 -4.89 17.23 12.98
C GLN A 22 -6.04 18.17 13.39
N LYS A 23 -6.52 18.99 12.46
CA LYS A 23 -7.65 19.92 12.71
C LYS A 23 -9.00 19.22 12.58
N HIS A 24 -9.15 18.32 11.60
CA HIS A 24 -10.43 17.75 11.22
C HIS A 24 -10.68 16.37 11.86
N TYR A 25 -9.64 15.62 12.22
CA TYR A 25 -9.75 14.36 12.94
C TYR A 25 -9.84 14.60 14.45
N ILE A 26 -11.04 14.79 14.96
CA ILE A 26 -11.28 15.12 16.39
C ILE A 26 -11.46 13.88 17.30
N LYS A 27 -11.42 12.67 16.73
CA LYS A 27 -11.70 11.41 17.46
C LYS A 27 -10.54 10.92 18.35
N GLY A 28 -9.39 11.59 18.33
CA GLY A 28 -8.22 11.24 19.13
C GLY A 28 -6.91 11.56 18.43
N ASP A 29 -5.89 10.72 18.60
CA ASP A 29 -4.63 10.85 17.86
C ASP A 29 -4.91 10.71 16.35
N TRP A 30 -4.47 11.70 15.57
CA TRP A 30 -4.66 11.76 14.13
C TRP A 30 -4.03 10.58 13.39
N HIS A 31 -3.03 9.89 13.97
CA HIS A 31 -2.47 8.67 13.38
C HIS A 31 -3.52 7.55 13.24
N ASN A 32 -4.57 7.54 14.07
CA ASN A 32 -5.66 6.56 13.97
C ASN A 32 -6.46 6.68 12.67
N ALA A 33 -6.40 7.82 11.98
CA ALA A 33 -7.02 8.01 10.67
C ALA A 33 -6.58 6.95 9.65
N TYR A 34 -5.31 6.51 9.68
CA TYR A 34 -4.82 5.47 8.78
C TYR A 34 -5.40 4.10 9.10
N ASN A 35 -5.60 3.79 10.39
CA ASN A 35 -6.26 2.56 10.83
C ASN A 35 -7.74 2.54 10.40
N ASP A 36 -8.41 3.69 10.50
CA ASP A 36 -9.81 3.84 10.07
C ASP A 36 -9.94 3.61 8.55
N ILE A 37 -9.06 4.22 7.74
CA ILE A 37 -9.01 4.01 6.29
C ILE A 37 -8.70 2.55 5.95
N GLU A 38 -7.71 1.95 6.61
CA GLU A 38 -7.36 0.54 6.40
C GLU A 38 -8.54 -0.38 6.73
N ALA A 39 -9.21 -0.17 7.85
CA ALA A 39 -10.37 -0.96 8.24
C ALA A 39 -11.54 -0.82 7.25
N PHE A 40 -11.75 0.38 6.69
CA PHE A 40 -12.74 0.60 5.65
C PHE A 40 -12.37 -0.13 4.35
N LEU A 41 -11.15 0.08 3.84
CA LEU A 41 -10.69 -0.49 2.58
C LEU A 41 -10.60 -2.03 2.63
N ASN A 42 -10.16 -2.61 3.75
CA ASN A 42 -10.15 -4.07 3.95
C ASN A 42 -11.55 -4.68 3.79
N LYS A 43 -12.60 -4.02 4.29
CA LYS A 43 -14.00 -4.47 4.09
C LYS A 43 -14.44 -4.40 2.62
N GLN A 44 -13.79 -3.55 1.83
CA GLN A 44 -14.08 -3.30 0.43
C GLN A 44 -13.16 -4.12 -0.49
N SER A 45 -12.55 -5.19 0.03
CA SER A 45 -11.64 -6.08 -0.71
C SER A 45 -10.31 -5.43 -1.12
N PHE A 46 -9.85 -4.39 -0.42
CA PHE A 46 -8.53 -3.79 -0.61
C PHE A 46 -7.60 -4.10 0.56
N ASN A 47 -6.44 -4.70 0.27
CA ASN A 47 -5.42 -4.98 1.27
C ASN A 47 -4.37 -3.87 1.32
N HIS A 48 -3.89 -3.55 2.51
CA HIS A 48 -2.75 -2.67 2.69
C HIS A 48 -1.47 -3.30 2.12
N THR A 49 -0.67 -2.52 1.40
CA THR A 49 0.63 -2.96 0.89
C THR A 49 1.79 -2.21 1.53
N GLN A 50 1.88 -0.90 1.29
CA GLN A 50 2.93 -0.07 1.85
C GLN A 50 2.49 1.39 1.96
N GLY A 51 2.77 2.01 3.11
CA GLY A 51 2.47 3.43 3.33
C GLY A 51 0.97 3.69 3.19
N SER A 52 0.59 4.58 2.26
CA SER A 52 -0.81 4.91 1.95
C SER A 52 -1.29 4.23 0.65
N VAL A 53 -0.76 3.05 0.34
CA VAL A 53 -1.11 2.27 -0.87
C VAL A 53 -1.89 1.02 -0.49
N TYR A 54 -2.97 0.79 -1.23
CA TYR A 54 -3.89 -0.33 -1.04
C TYR A 54 -4.20 -0.98 -2.38
N ASP A 55 -4.26 -2.29 -2.38
CA ASP A 55 -4.41 -3.11 -3.58
C ASP A 55 -5.68 -3.96 -3.48
N SER A 56 -6.52 -3.89 -4.51
CA SER A 56 -7.73 -4.69 -4.58
C SER A 56 -7.39 -6.17 -4.73
N THR A 57 -8.13 -7.02 -4.04
CA THR A 57 -8.11 -8.48 -4.19
C THR A 57 -9.12 -8.98 -5.21
N THR A 58 -10.03 -8.11 -5.66
CA THR A 58 -11.06 -8.37 -6.67
C THR A 58 -11.04 -7.29 -7.74
N LYS A 59 -11.65 -7.55 -8.90
CA LYS A 59 -11.62 -6.61 -10.03
C LYS A 59 -12.68 -5.53 -9.91
N PHE A 60 -12.30 -4.29 -10.17
CA PHE A 60 -13.16 -3.10 -10.21
C PHE A 60 -13.13 -2.46 -11.60
N SER A 61 -14.24 -1.84 -12.00
CA SER A 61 -14.20 -0.82 -13.05
C SER A 61 -13.74 0.53 -12.50
N ASP A 62 -13.47 1.50 -13.37
CA ASP A 62 -13.11 2.86 -12.93
C ASP A 62 -14.27 3.55 -12.20
N TYR A 63 -15.50 3.30 -12.65
CA TYR A 63 -16.71 3.79 -11.97
C TYR A 63 -16.86 3.20 -10.56
N GLU A 64 -16.71 1.88 -10.40
CA GLU A 64 -16.80 1.24 -9.08
C GLU A 64 -15.71 1.73 -8.12
N LEU A 65 -14.52 2.03 -8.65
CA LEU A 65 -13.45 2.63 -7.86
C LEU A 65 -13.82 4.05 -7.41
N GLY A 66 -14.41 4.87 -8.28
CA GLY A 66 -14.91 6.20 -7.93
C GLY A 66 -16.00 6.15 -6.84
N ASP A 67 -17.00 5.28 -7.02
CA ASP A 67 -18.09 5.08 -6.05
C ASP A 67 -17.58 4.62 -4.67
N LEU A 68 -16.52 3.81 -4.64
CA LEU A 68 -15.84 3.43 -3.40
C LEU A 68 -15.18 4.65 -2.70
N ILE A 69 -14.56 5.55 -3.46
CA ILE A 69 -13.96 6.78 -2.90
C ILE A 69 -15.05 7.72 -2.37
N ASP A 70 -16.17 7.87 -3.08
CA ASP A 70 -17.30 8.68 -2.62
C ASP A 70 -17.87 8.13 -1.31
N LYS A 71 -18.05 6.81 -1.20
CA LYS A 71 -18.45 6.15 0.05
C LYS A 71 -17.46 6.38 1.20
N MET A 72 -16.17 6.45 0.91
CA MET A 72 -15.16 6.74 1.94
C MET A 72 -15.25 8.20 2.39
N CYS A 73 -15.58 9.13 1.49
CA CYS A 73 -15.84 10.54 1.84
C CYS A 73 -17.08 10.66 2.73
N ASP A 74 -18.13 9.90 2.45
CA ASP A 74 -19.37 9.89 3.25
C ASP A 74 -19.18 9.26 4.63
N GLU A 75 -18.34 8.23 4.75
CA GLU A 75 -18.04 7.57 6.03
C GLU A 75 -17.14 8.45 6.94
N PHE A 76 -16.24 9.24 6.33
CA PHE A 76 -15.22 10.00 7.02
C PHE A 76 -15.26 11.48 6.64
N ASP A 77 -16.08 12.29 7.34
CA ASP A 77 -16.19 13.74 7.12
C ASP A 77 -14.84 14.50 7.13
N TRP A 78 -13.85 13.98 7.86
CA TRP A 78 -12.52 14.56 7.94
C TRP A 78 -11.65 14.26 6.72
N PHE A 79 -11.98 13.21 5.96
CA PHE A 79 -11.16 12.73 4.86
C PHE A 79 -11.12 13.73 3.69
N PRO A 80 -12.24 14.23 3.14
CA PRO A 80 -12.20 15.25 2.08
C PRO A 80 -11.48 16.54 2.48
N GLN A 81 -11.52 16.89 3.77
CA GLN A 81 -10.83 18.08 4.31
C GLN A 81 -9.31 17.87 4.43
N SER A 82 -8.86 16.63 4.50
CA SER A 82 -7.49 16.26 4.82
C SER A 82 -6.73 15.64 3.64
N VAL A 83 -7.42 15.20 2.58
CA VAL A 83 -6.77 14.64 1.40
C VAL A 83 -6.03 15.73 0.64
N LYS A 84 -4.72 15.53 0.48
CA LYS A 84 -3.86 16.36 -0.37
C LYS A 84 -3.82 15.82 -1.79
N SER A 85 -3.84 14.50 -1.95
CA SER A 85 -3.97 13.85 -3.26
C SER A 85 -4.50 12.43 -3.11
N ILE A 86 -5.22 11.93 -4.12
CA ILE A 86 -5.64 10.54 -4.23
C ILE A 86 -5.62 10.12 -5.70
N ARG A 87 -5.13 8.91 -5.99
CA ARG A 87 -5.09 8.34 -7.35
C ARG A 87 -5.46 6.85 -7.33
N GLY A 88 -6.22 6.46 -8.34
CA GLY A 88 -6.49 5.06 -8.69
C GLY A 88 -5.63 4.61 -9.88
N TYR A 89 -5.23 3.35 -9.90
CA TYR A 89 -4.44 2.75 -10.98
C TYR A 89 -4.95 1.35 -11.30
N ASP A 90 -4.76 0.88 -12.53
CA ASP A 90 -4.70 -0.56 -12.78
C ASP A 90 -3.47 -1.12 -12.06
N GLN A 91 -3.61 -2.25 -11.35
CA GLN A 91 -2.48 -2.84 -10.64
C GLN A 91 -1.34 -3.15 -11.63
N PRO A 92 -0.12 -2.66 -11.36
CA PRO A 92 1.04 -3.01 -12.18
C PRO A 92 1.44 -4.47 -11.96
N LEU A 93 2.27 -5.01 -12.86
CA LEU A 93 2.97 -6.26 -12.59
C LEU A 93 3.90 -6.05 -11.38
N MET A 94 3.59 -6.72 -10.27
CA MET A 94 4.45 -6.74 -9.10
C MET A 94 5.46 -7.89 -9.20
N ILE A 95 6.75 -7.58 -9.10
CA ILE A 95 7.83 -8.56 -8.99
C ILE A 95 8.47 -8.39 -7.60
N ASP A 96 8.42 -9.43 -6.78
CA ASP A 96 9.04 -9.43 -5.45
C ASP A 96 10.52 -9.82 -5.52
N TYR A 97 11.40 -8.84 -5.32
CA TYR A 97 12.85 -9.03 -5.29
C TYR A 97 13.42 -9.36 -3.90
N THR A 98 12.57 -9.54 -2.88
CA THR A 98 12.99 -9.75 -1.48
C THR A 98 13.97 -10.90 -1.36
N GLN A 99 13.68 -12.03 -2.02
CA GLN A 99 14.56 -13.19 -1.95
C GLN A 99 15.91 -12.93 -2.63
N GLN A 100 15.90 -12.29 -3.81
CA GLN A 100 17.13 -11.92 -4.51
C GLN A 100 18.03 -11.03 -3.65
N VAL A 101 17.46 -10.11 -2.87
CA VAL A 101 18.22 -9.25 -1.94
C VAL A 101 18.78 -10.07 -0.78
N LYS A 102 17.98 -10.96 -0.17
CA LYS A 102 18.42 -11.84 0.94
C LYS A 102 19.57 -12.75 0.52
N ASP A 103 19.51 -13.30 -0.69
CA ASP A 103 20.54 -14.20 -1.23
C ASP A 103 21.91 -13.50 -1.35
N LYS A 104 21.95 -12.19 -1.65
CA LYS A 104 23.23 -11.44 -1.71
C LYS A 104 23.95 -11.42 -0.37
N ILE A 105 23.22 -11.25 0.73
CA ILE A 105 23.79 -11.25 2.08
C ILE A 105 24.34 -12.65 2.40
N THR A 106 23.55 -13.69 2.15
CA THR A 106 23.96 -15.08 2.40
C THR A 106 25.23 -15.45 1.63
N LEU A 107 25.34 -15.07 0.36
CA LEU A 107 26.54 -15.32 -0.45
C LEU A 107 27.78 -14.57 0.08
N GLN A 108 27.62 -13.33 0.54
CA GLN A 108 28.70 -12.57 1.18
C GLN A 108 29.17 -13.24 2.47
N GLU A 109 28.25 -13.68 3.32
CA GLU A 109 28.58 -14.40 4.56
C GLU A 109 29.31 -15.72 4.29
N LEU A 110 28.86 -16.49 3.30
CA LEU A 110 29.53 -17.73 2.87
C LEU A 110 30.95 -17.46 2.37
N SER A 111 31.13 -16.42 1.54
CA SER A 111 32.45 -16.00 1.06
C SER A 111 33.39 -15.62 2.21
N LEU A 112 32.90 -14.83 3.18
CA LEU A 112 33.66 -14.44 4.37
C LEU A 112 34.02 -15.64 5.25
N LYS A 113 33.11 -16.60 5.44
CA LYS A 113 33.37 -17.84 6.18
C LYS A 113 34.46 -18.66 5.49
N ASN A 114 34.38 -18.83 4.18
CA ASN A 114 35.37 -19.59 3.40
C ASN A 114 36.76 -18.94 3.47
N LEU A 115 36.86 -17.61 3.41
CA LEU A 115 38.12 -16.89 3.59
C LEU A 115 38.73 -17.08 4.99
N LYS A 116 37.91 -17.08 6.04
CA LYS A 116 38.37 -17.33 7.43
C LYS A 116 38.88 -18.77 7.59
N ILE A 117 38.20 -19.76 7.01
CA ILE A 117 38.64 -21.16 7.03
C ILE A 117 39.99 -21.29 6.34
N LYS A 118 40.15 -20.76 5.12
CA LYS A 118 41.40 -20.83 4.35
C LYS A 118 42.59 -20.23 5.11
N ARG A 119 42.40 -19.13 5.85
CA ARG A 119 43.45 -18.52 6.69
C ARG A 119 43.86 -19.36 7.91
N LYS A 120 42.96 -20.19 8.45
CA LYS A 120 43.27 -21.10 9.57
C LYS A 120 44.04 -22.34 9.13
N THR A 121 43.83 -22.81 7.91
CA THR A 121 44.47 -24.04 7.37
C THR A 121 45.89 -23.80 6.84
N ILE A 122 46.32 -22.54 6.70
CA ILE A 122 47.65 -22.15 6.19
C ILE A 122 48.63 -21.82 7.34
N LYS A 123 48.22 -21.97 8.60
CA LYS A 123 49.09 -21.93 9.79
C LYS A 123 49.29 -23.35 10.32
#